data_AF-A0A4U0Z2N7-F1
#
_entry.id   AF-A0A4U0Z2N7-F1
#
_cell.length_a   1.000
_cell.length_b   1.000
_cell.length_c   1.000
_cell.angle_alpha   90.00
_cell.angle_beta   90.00
_cell.angle_gamma   90.00
#
_symmetry.space_group_name_H-M   'P 1'
#
loop_
_entity.id
_entity.type
_entity.pdbx_description
1 polymer ?
#
loop_
_entity_poly.entity_id
_entity_poly.type
_entity_poly.pdbx_seq_one_letter_code
_entity_poly.pdbx_strand_id
1 'polypeptide(L)' 'PAPVAVPAAAEPVLALAGFDEADPSTWGNPARNDLCPCGSGEKFKHCHGRLA' A
#
# COMPACT_ATOMS: atom_id res chain seq x y z
N PRO A 1 -1.72 -35.93 -7.55
CA PRO A 1 -1.49 -34.61 -8.21
C PRO A 1 -1.96 -33.50 -7.26
N ALA A 2 -1.02 -32.77 -6.63
CA ALA A 2 -1.34 -31.62 -5.80
C ALA A 2 -1.59 -30.40 -6.72
N PRO A 3 -2.60 -29.55 -6.45
CA PRO A 3 -2.89 -28.42 -7.30
C PRO A 3 -1.77 -27.36 -7.23
N VAL A 4 -1.47 -26.88 -8.43
CA VAL A 4 -0.61 -25.75 -8.82
C VAL A 4 -0.95 -24.45 -8.08
N ALA A 5 0.11 -23.65 -7.88
CA ALA A 5 0.08 -22.30 -7.36
C ALA A 5 -0.75 -21.33 -8.23
N VAL A 6 -1.45 -20.40 -7.55
CA VAL A 6 -1.85 -19.10 -8.10
C VAL A 6 -1.25 -18.00 -7.22
N PRO A 7 -0.25 -17.23 -7.68
CA PRO A 7 0.13 -15.99 -7.03
C PRO A 7 -0.69 -14.88 -7.70
N ALA A 8 -1.91 -14.62 -7.24
CA ALA A 8 -2.74 -13.59 -7.87
C ALA A 8 -3.87 -13.09 -6.96
N ALA A 9 -3.52 -12.26 -6.01
CA ALA A 9 -4.22 -10.99 -5.83
C ALA A 9 -3.25 -10.07 -5.10
N ALA A 10 -2.52 -9.26 -5.86
CA ALA A 10 -2.34 -7.88 -5.42
C ALA A 10 -3.77 -7.37 -5.31
N GLU A 11 -4.38 -7.49 -4.12
CA GLU A 11 -5.61 -6.78 -3.84
C GLU A 11 -5.30 -5.34 -4.23
N PRO A 12 -6.11 -4.70 -5.09
CA PRO A 12 -6.03 -3.25 -5.16
C PRO A 12 -6.26 -2.87 -3.70
N VAL A 13 -5.24 -2.29 -3.06
CA VAL A 13 -5.34 -1.78 -1.70
C VAL A 13 -6.32 -0.61 -1.81
N LEU A 14 -7.61 -0.95 -1.91
CA LEU A 14 -8.72 -0.17 -1.43
C LEU A 14 -8.22 0.32 -0.10
N ALA A 15 -7.98 1.63 -0.03
CA ALA A 15 -7.32 2.31 1.08
C ALA A 15 -7.46 1.48 2.35
N LEU A 16 -6.36 0.90 2.85
CA LEU A 16 -6.41 -0.10 3.93
C LEU A 16 -7.39 0.43 4.98
N ALA A 17 -8.46 -0.31 5.30
CA ALA A 17 -9.49 0.23 6.17
C ALA A 17 -8.85 0.63 7.52
N GLY A 18 -8.69 1.94 7.76
CA GLY A 18 -7.90 2.50 8.87
C GLY A 18 -6.58 3.19 8.49
N PHE A 19 -6.26 3.33 7.20
CA PHE A 19 -5.19 4.21 6.70
C PHE A 19 -5.68 5.65 6.79
N ASP A 20 -5.08 6.43 7.68
CA ASP A 20 -5.37 7.84 7.88
C ASP A 20 -4.25 8.67 7.24
N GLU A 21 -4.59 9.45 6.23
CA GLU A 21 -3.66 10.32 5.50
C GLU A 21 -2.98 11.38 6.37
N ALA A 22 -3.55 11.71 7.53
CA ALA A 22 -3.01 12.68 8.46
C ALA A 22 -2.19 12.04 9.60
N ASP A 23 -2.30 10.72 9.81
CA ASP A 23 -1.56 10.00 10.86
C ASP A 23 -0.55 9.00 10.28
N PRO A 24 0.76 9.36 10.26
CA PRO A 24 1.81 8.48 9.76
C PRO A 24 1.97 7.17 10.53
N SER A 25 1.43 7.08 11.75
CA SER A 25 1.42 5.86 12.55
C SER A 25 0.51 4.79 11.94
N THR A 26 -0.54 5.21 11.22
CA THR A 26 -1.49 4.30 10.54
C THR A 26 -0.97 3.81 9.20
N TRP A 27 0.04 4.49 8.63
CA TRP A 27 0.62 4.11 7.35
C TRP A 27 1.39 2.79 7.44
N GLY A 28 1.82 2.42 8.66
CA GLY A 28 2.67 1.27 8.90
C GLY A 28 4.11 1.55 8.46
N ASN A 29 4.74 0.58 7.79
CA ASN A 29 6.11 0.72 7.26
C ASN A 29 6.21 0.30 5.78
N PRO A 30 5.44 0.93 4.87
CA PRO A 30 5.50 0.63 3.43
C PRO A 30 6.85 1.08 2.87
N ALA A 31 7.42 0.32 1.93
CA ALA A 31 8.67 0.76 1.32
C ALA A 31 8.42 2.01 0.49
N ARG A 32 9.42 2.89 0.41
CA ARG A 32 9.30 4.17 -0.33
C ARG A 32 8.91 4.00 -1.81
N ASN A 33 9.20 2.85 -2.41
CA ASN A 33 8.85 2.56 -3.80
C ASN A 33 7.54 1.78 -3.96
N ASP A 34 6.94 1.27 -2.88
CA ASP A 34 5.67 0.54 -2.94
C ASP A 34 4.52 1.47 -3.27
N LEU A 35 3.40 0.88 -3.70
CA LEU A 35 2.15 1.61 -3.88
C LEU A 35 1.68 2.19 -2.54
N CYS A 36 1.18 3.41 -2.59
CA CYS A 36 0.69 4.09 -1.40
C CYS A 36 -0.55 3.37 -0.86
N PRO A 37 -0.60 3.03 0.44
CA PRO A 37 -1.73 2.33 1.02
C PRO A 37 -3.01 3.18 1.12
N CYS A 38 -2.98 4.45 0.71
CA CYS A 38 -4.14 5.32 0.55
C CYS A 38 -5.02 4.97 -0.67
N GLY A 39 -4.55 4.10 -1.56
CA GLY A 39 -5.29 3.74 -2.77
C GLY A 39 -5.19 4.74 -3.93
N SER A 40 -4.30 5.74 -3.85
CA SER A 40 -4.07 6.72 -4.95
C SER A 40 -3.45 6.09 -6.21
N GLY A 41 -2.88 4.89 -6.09
CA GLY A 41 -2.13 4.25 -7.17
C GLY A 41 -0.73 4.85 -7.41
N GLU A 42 -0.34 5.87 -6.64
CA GLU A 42 1.00 6.45 -6.68
C GLU A 42 1.95 5.69 -5.73
N LYS A 43 3.27 5.83 -5.94
CA LYS A 43 4.26 5.26 -4.99
C LYS A 43 4.24 6.04 -3.69
N PHE A 44 4.49 5.38 -2.56
CA PHE A 44 4.52 5.97 -1.23
C PHE A 44 5.40 7.23 -1.18
N LYS A 45 6.62 7.22 -1.73
CA LYS A 45 7.50 8.41 -1.79
C LYS A 45 6.98 9.59 -2.61
N HIS A 46 6.05 9.35 -3.53
CA HIS A 46 5.45 10.39 -4.38
C HIS A 46 4.12 10.90 -3.82
N CYS A 47 3.51 10.15 -2.91
CA CYS A 47 2.27 10.44 -2.21
C CYS A 47 2.57 10.84 -0.74
N HIS A 48 1.94 10.20 0.26
CA HIS A 48 2.07 10.52 1.69
C HIS A 48 3.46 10.30 2.30
N GLY A 49 4.28 9.43 1.72
CA GLY A 49 5.68 9.28 2.08
C GLY A 49 6.58 10.38 1.55
N ARG A 50 6.08 11.45 0.92
CA ARG A 50 6.93 12.58 0.53
C ARG A 50 7.38 13.33 1.79
N LEU A 51 8.59 13.03 2.26
CA LEU A 51 9.25 13.87 3.26
C LEU A 51 9.57 15.20 2.57
N ALA A 52 9.00 16.28 3.08
CA ALA A 52 9.34 17.64 2.69
C ALA A 52 10.82 17.94 3.01
#